data_AF-A0A7S0UKU9-F1
#
_entry.id   AF-A0A7S0UKU9-F1
#
_cell.length_a   1.000
_cell.length_b   1.000
_cell.length_c   1.000
_cell.angle_alpha   90.00
_cell.angle_beta   90.00
_cell.angle_gamma   90.00
#
_symmetry.space_group_name_H-M   'P 1'
#
loop_
_entity.id
_entity.type
_entity.pdbx_description
1 polymer ?
#
loop_
_entity_poly.entity_id
_entity_poly.type
_entity_poly.pdbx_seq_one_letter_code
_entity_poly.pdbx_strand_id
1 'polypeptide(L)'
;MAETEMAPLAHNDIAEILRNMQALQRKVEVLEECVRQHNITIPALEEGGKPASPTGIWRKNDNDESEDSYYPIEGQQSTVRQTEKYSADSYSMMVLNGPNCDGEWPLRKKVFFGASLYVAFIQIASLIVLSIGAYSRVDLGKGNSSKIVRASQILSLSFYVVFPDASLHDFARALRYYPRSKGAQPGDPVKLMKLACLLRGFQGLLAVVPAWLLIMTAQSVDSVLLSFAAINVISKFDEAAFAIARTGAIGPIYKHEVERIESTDVPLCFYRDIIHIRYWLGVGVLNIATFGAMVVAWAIDPDDNDF
;
A
#
# COMPACT_ATOMS: atom_id res chain seq x y z
N MET A 1 38.01 32.57 -10.18
CA MET A 1 37.30 33.04 -11.39
C MET A 1 36.95 31.89 -12.34
N ALA A 2 36.60 30.71 -11.84
CA ALA A 2 36.22 29.54 -12.65
C ALA A 2 34.99 28.80 -12.10
N GLU A 3 34.15 29.50 -11.32
CA GLU A 3 32.98 28.93 -10.63
C GLU A 3 31.63 29.33 -11.26
N THR A 4 31.64 30.20 -12.28
CA THR A 4 30.41 30.82 -12.79
C THR A 4 29.84 30.17 -14.06
N GLU A 5 30.49 29.16 -14.64
CA GLU A 5 30.06 28.54 -15.91
C GLU A 5 29.40 27.16 -15.79
N MET A 6 29.31 26.54 -14.60
CA MET A 6 28.68 25.21 -14.43
C MET A 6 27.18 25.26 -14.10
N ALA A 7 26.60 26.42 -13.77
CA ALA A 7 25.18 26.55 -13.43
C ALA A 7 24.17 26.29 -14.57
N PRO A 8 24.41 26.65 -15.85
CA PRO A 8 23.39 26.49 -16.89
C PRO A 8 23.23 25.05 -17.38
N LEU A 9 24.22 24.18 -17.19
CA LEU A 9 24.15 22.79 -17.66
C LEU A 9 23.18 21.95 -16.81
N ALA A 10 23.23 22.10 -15.48
CA ALA A 10 22.38 21.37 -14.55
C ALA A 10 20.89 21.72 -14.71
N HIS A 11 20.56 22.95 -15.13
CA HIS A 11 19.18 23.37 -15.35
C HIS A 11 18.51 22.69 -16.54
N ASN A 12 19.26 22.41 -17.61
CA ASN A 12 18.73 21.74 -18.80
C ASN A 12 18.41 20.26 -18.51
N ASP A 13 19.26 19.57 -17.75
CA ASP A 13 19.05 18.17 -17.37
C ASP A 13 17.80 18.00 -16.49
N ILE A 14 17.58 18.91 -15.54
CA ILE A 14 16.38 18.89 -14.68
C ILE A 14 15.11 19.13 -15.50
N ALA A 15 15.14 20.09 -16.43
CA ALA A 15 14.01 20.38 -17.31
C ALA A 15 13.69 19.20 -18.25
N GLU A 16 14.69 18.41 -18.64
CA GLU A 16 14.50 17.18 -19.42
C GLU A 16 13.91 16.05 -18.57
N ILE A 17 14.43 15.84 -17.35
CA ILE A 17 13.88 14.85 -16.41
C ILE A 17 12.42 15.15 -16.07
N LEU A 18 12.08 16.41 -15.78
CA LEU A 18 10.70 16.84 -15.52
C LEU A 18 9.79 16.58 -16.74
N ARG A 19 10.27 16.90 -17.96
CA ARG A 19 9.53 16.59 -19.19
C ARG A 19 9.32 15.09 -19.39
N ASN A 20 10.32 14.28 -19.12
CA ASN A 20 10.23 12.82 -19.22
C ASN A 20 9.25 12.24 -18.19
N MET A 21 9.24 12.77 -16.97
CA MET A 21 8.28 12.36 -15.94
C MET A 21 6.86 12.80 -16.24
N GLN A 22 6.66 14.03 -16.69
CA GLN A 22 5.33 14.49 -17.14
C GLN A 22 4.83 13.67 -18.33
N ALA A 23 5.72 13.33 -19.28
CA ALA A 23 5.39 12.45 -20.39
C ALA A 23 5.03 11.04 -19.91
N LEU A 24 5.72 10.52 -18.90
CA LEU A 24 5.40 9.22 -18.29
C LEU A 24 4.06 9.26 -17.55
N GLN A 25 3.79 10.30 -16.76
CA GLN A 25 2.50 10.51 -16.10
C GLN A 25 1.35 10.58 -17.12
N ARG A 26 1.51 11.34 -18.21
CA ARG A 26 0.51 11.36 -19.30
C ARG A 26 0.31 10.00 -19.93
N LYS A 27 1.38 9.22 -20.13
CA LYS A 27 1.26 7.84 -20.66
C LYS A 27 0.50 6.94 -19.71
N VAL A 28 0.70 7.08 -18.40
CA VAL A 28 -0.04 6.36 -17.36
C VAL A 28 -1.50 6.79 -17.37
N GLU A 29 -1.81 8.08 -17.39
CA GLU A 29 -3.19 8.61 -17.48
C GLU A 29 -3.91 8.12 -18.75
N VAL A 30 -3.23 8.12 -19.91
CA VAL A 30 -3.79 7.58 -21.15
C VAL A 30 -4.00 6.07 -21.06
N LEU A 31 -3.11 5.33 -20.39
CA LEU A 31 -3.28 3.90 -20.16
C LEU A 31 -4.49 3.65 -19.25
N GLU A 32 -4.64 4.42 -18.17
CA GLU A 32 -5.79 4.37 -17.27
C GLU A 32 -7.09 4.70 -18.01
N GLU A 33 -7.10 5.73 -18.86
CA GLU A 33 -8.25 6.10 -19.66
C GLU A 33 -8.58 5.07 -20.75
N CYS A 34 -7.57 4.47 -21.39
CA CYS A 34 -7.77 3.34 -22.32
C CYS A 34 -8.37 2.12 -21.62
N VAL A 35 -7.88 1.80 -20.41
CA VAL A 35 -8.43 0.74 -19.55
C VAL A 35 -9.89 1.05 -19.19
N ARG A 36 -10.19 2.31 -18.86
CA ARG A 36 -11.53 2.79 -18.54
C ARG A 36 -12.48 2.74 -19.75
N GLN A 37 -12.03 3.18 -20.93
CA GLN A 37 -12.82 3.22 -22.17
C GLN A 37 -13.11 1.84 -22.76
N HIS A 38 -12.21 0.87 -22.58
CA HIS A 38 -12.43 -0.50 -23.08
C HIS A 38 -13.44 -1.30 -22.24
N ASN A 39 -14.15 -0.65 -21.32
CA ASN A 39 -15.22 -1.22 -20.52
C ASN A 39 -14.83 -2.56 -19.87
N ILE A 40 -13.54 -2.71 -19.56
CA ILE A 40 -13.13 -3.60 -18.49
C ILE A 40 -13.54 -2.84 -17.24
N THR A 41 -14.83 -2.95 -16.90
CA THR A 41 -15.38 -2.50 -15.65
C THR A 41 -14.54 -3.18 -14.56
N ILE A 42 -13.50 -2.50 -14.09
CA ILE A 42 -13.05 -2.66 -12.72
C ILE A 42 -14.29 -2.21 -11.96
N PRO A 43 -15.02 -3.10 -11.28
CA PRO A 43 -16.12 -2.63 -10.47
C PRO A 43 -15.51 -1.61 -9.52
N ALA A 44 -15.83 -0.34 -9.76
CA ALA A 44 -15.69 0.67 -8.75
C ALA A 44 -16.36 0.08 -7.51
N LEU A 45 -15.74 0.28 -6.36
CA LEU A 45 -16.40 0.16 -5.08
C LEU A 45 -17.59 1.15 -5.10
N GLU A 46 -18.66 0.81 -5.79
CA GLU A 46 -19.97 1.44 -5.64
C GLU A 46 -20.45 1.02 -4.26
N GLU A 47 -20.18 1.90 -3.30
CA GLU A 47 -21.01 2.01 -2.11
C GLU A 47 -22.47 2.15 -2.56
N GLY A 48 -23.29 1.11 -2.33
CA GLY A 48 -24.76 1.28 -2.30
C GLY A 48 -25.60 0.56 -3.35
N GLY A 49 -25.11 -0.47 -4.02
CA GLY A 49 -25.96 -1.37 -4.80
C GLY A 49 -26.88 -2.22 -3.92
N LYS A 50 -28.18 -1.91 -3.89
CA LYS A 50 -29.24 -2.64 -3.16
C LYS A 50 -29.11 -4.17 -3.33
N PRO A 51 -29.18 -4.96 -2.24
CA PRO A 51 -29.14 -6.41 -2.35
C PRO A 51 -30.36 -6.91 -3.12
N ALA A 52 -30.10 -7.75 -4.14
CA ALA A 52 -31.13 -8.59 -4.72
C ALA A 52 -31.72 -9.49 -3.61
N SER A 53 -33.05 -9.55 -3.57
CA SER A 53 -33.84 -10.34 -2.63
C SER A 53 -33.34 -11.79 -2.59
N PRO A 54 -33.09 -12.38 -1.40
CA PRO A 54 -32.73 -13.78 -1.32
C PRO A 54 -33.94 -14.63 -1.71
N THR A 55 -33.83 -15.40 -2.80
CA THR A 55 -34.70 -16.54 -3.05
C THR A 55 -34.42 -17.58 -1.98
N GLY A 56 -35.26 -17.61 -0.94
CA GLY A 56 -35.21 -18.59 0.13
C GLY A 56 -35.38 -20.01 -0.40
N ILE A 57 -34.43 -20.88 -0.05
CA ILE A 57 -34.59 -22.33 -0.19
C ILE A 57 -35.53 -22.78 0.92
N TRP A 58 -36.79 -23.01 0.59
CA TRP A 58 -37.77 -23.61 1.49
C TRP A 58 -37.53 -25.12 1.53
N ARG A 59 -37.04 -25.64 2.66
CA ARG A 59 -37.02 -27.08 2.93
C ARG A 59 -38.36 -27.43 3.58
N LYS A 60 -39.23 -28.13 2.84
CA LYS A 60 -40.49 -28.64 3.37
C LYS A 60 -40.16 -29.78 4.35
N ASN A 61 -40.61 -29.64 5.58
CA ASN A 61 -40.52 -30.67 6.61
C ASN A 61 -41.88 -31.39 6.60
N ASP A 62 -41.91 -32.65 6.16
CA ASP A 62 -43.17 -33.35 5.85
C ASP A 62 -43.82 -34.04 7.08
N ASN A 63 -43.47 -33.66 8.31
CA ASN A 63 -43.82 -34.44 9.51
C ASN A 63 -44.53 -33.68 10.65
N ASP A 64 -45.11 -32.49 10.45
CA ASP A 64 -45.87 -31.83 11.52
C ASP A 64 -47.26 -31.35 11.05
N GLU A 65 -48.29 -32.09 11.48
CA GLU A 65 -49.71 -31.69 11.46
C GLU A 65 -50.10 -30.93 12.74
N SER A 66 -49.27 -30.00 13.21
CA SER A 66 -49.65 -29.08 14.30
C SER A 66 -49.71 -27.65 13.80
N GLU A 67 -50.95 -27.15 13.67
CA GLU A 67 -51.27 -25.73 13.52
C GLU A 67 -50.96 -24.99 14.83
N ASP A 68 -49.68 -24.74 15.11
CA ASP A 68 -49.28 -23.75 16.11
C ASP A 68 -48.39 -22.68 15.45
N SER A 69 -49.05 -21.56 15.17
CA SER A 69 -48.54 -20.19 15.01
C SER A 69 -47.02 -20.01 15.18
N TYR A 70 -46.27 -20.20 14.10
CA TYR A 70 -44.92 -19.66 13.97
C TYR A 70 -45.00 -18.13 13.80
N TYR A 71 -44.75 -17.38 14.86
CA TYR A 71 -44.34 -15.99 14.70
C TYR A 71 -42.91 -15.98 14.14
N PRO A 72 -42.62 -15.22 13.06
CA PRO A 72 -41.24 -14.97 12.69
C PRO A 72 -40.54 -14.32 13.88
N ILE A 73 -39.37 -14.83 14.25
CA ILE A 73 -38.47 -14.12 15.17
C ILE A 73 -37.96 -12.89 14.41
N GLU A 74 -38.77 -11.83 14.38
CA GLU A 74 -38.36 -10.48 14.01
C GLU A 74 -37.32 -10.02 15.05
N GLY A 75 -36.04 -10.09 14.71
CA GLY A 75 -35.02 -9.55 15.61
C GLY A 75 -33.57 -9.94 15.34
N GLN A 76 -33.31 -10.93 14.50
CA GLN A 76 -31.97 -11.13 13.93
C GLN A 76 -32.06 -10.80 12.44
N GLN A 77 -32.08 -9.50 12.14
CA GLN A 77 -31.44 -9.04 10.92
C GLN A 77 -29.99 -9.52 11.01
N SER A 78 -29.73 -10.69 10.43
CA SER A 78 -28.43 -11.03 9.88
C SER A 78 -28.15 -9.93 8.88
N THR A 79 -27.63 -8.80 9.38
CA THR A 79 -26.95 -7.80 8.58
C THR A 79 -26.00 -8.62 7.75
N VAL A 80 -26.33 -8.78 6.47
CA VAL A 80 -25.50 -9.48 5.50
C VAL A 80 -24.19 -8.75 5.56
N ARG A 81 -23.24 -9.28 6.36
CA ARG A 81 -21.91 -8.69 6.50
C ARG A 81 -21.34 -8.81 5.10
N GLN A 82 -21.28 -7.70 4.38
CA GLN A 82 -20.55 -7.63 3.13
C GLN A 82 -19.16 -8.13 3.45
N THR A 83 -18.84 -9.32 2.95
CA THR A 83 -17.53 -9.91 3.11
C THR A 83 -16.57 -9.05 2.31
N GLU A 84 -15.58 -8.48 3.00
CA GLU A 84 -14.49 -7.79 2.31
C GLU A 84 -13.79 -8.82 1.40
N LYS A 85 -13.46 -8.41 0.17
CA LYS A 85 -12.72 -9.25 -0.78
C LYS A 85 -11.22 -9.02 -0.62
N TYR A 86 -10.41 -9.97 -1.06
CA TYR A 86 -8.96 -9.76 -1.08
C TYR A 86 -8.61 -8.54 -1.94
N SER A 87 -7.63 -7.77 -1.49
CA SER A 87 -7.13 -6.62 -2.25
C SER A 87 -6.39 -7.07 -3.51
N ALA A 88 -6.57 -6.31 -4.58
CA ALA A 88 -6.00 -6.57 -5.91
C ALA A 88 -4.51 -6.22 -5.97
N ASP A 89 -3.68 -7.00 -5.26
CA ASP A 89 -2.24 -6.74 -5.12
C ASP A 89 -1.38 -8.02 -5.06
N SER A 90 -0.07 -7.82 -5.15
CA SER A 90 0.92 -8.91 -5.16
C SER A 90 0.93 -9.71 -3.85
N TYR A 91 0.62 -9.08 -2.71
CA TYR A 91 0.63 -9.74 -1.42
C TYR A 91 -0.56 -10.70 -1.26
N SER A 92 -1.74 -10.33 -1.73
CA SER A 92 -2.90 -11.23 -1.80
C SER A 92 -2.62 -12.43 -2.69
N MET A 93 -1.98 -12.20 -3.84
CA MET A 93 -1.56 -13.26 -4.75
C MET A 93 -0.55 -14.20 -4.08
N MET A 94 0.41 -13.65 -3.34
CA MET A 94 1.37 -14.42 -2.53
C MET A 94 0.67 -15.27 -1.47
N VAL A 95 -0.28 -14.70 -0.71
CA VAL A 95 -1.03 -15.42 0.34
C VAL A 95 -1.83 -16.59 -0.23
N LEU A 96 -2.57 -16.35 -1.31
CA LEU A 96 -3.47 -17.36 -1.89
C LEU A 96 -2.73 -18.44 -2.70
N ASN A 97 -1.49 -18.18 -3.13
CA ASN A 97 -0.64 -19.13 -3.84
C ASN A 97 0.45 -19.77 -2.95
N GLY A 98 0.29 -19.68 -1.63
CA GLY A 98 1.12 -20.39 -0.67
C GLY A 98 1.04 -21.92 -0.73
N PRO A 99 1.90 -22.62 0.03
CA PRO A 99 1.77 -24.05 0.24
C PRO A 99 0.43 -24.38 0.90
N ASN A 100 -0.14 -25.53 0.53
CA ASN A 100 -1.36 -26.07 1.13
C ASN A 100 -1.12 -26.49 2.59
N CYS A 101 -2.20 -26.78 3.34
CA CYS A 101 -2.11 -27.17 4.75
C CYS A 101 -1.45 -28.53 4.98
N ASP A 102 -1.48 -29.42 3.99
CA ASP A 102 -0.76 -30.69 3.94
C ASP A 102 0.74 -30.53 3.62
N GLY A 103 1.18 -29.31 3.27
CA GLY A 103 2.53 -29.01 2.83
C GLY A 103 2.76 -29.23 1.34
N GLU A 104 1.77 -29.74 0.60
CA GLU A 104 1.88 -29.86 -0.84
C GLU A 104 1.92 -28.46 -1.48
N TRP A 105 2.76 -28.30 -2.50
CA TRP A 105 2.89 -27.04 -3.19
C TRP A 105 3.00 -27.26 -4.70
N PRO A 106 1.85 -27.24 -5.40
CA PRO A 106 1.78 -27.41 -6.84
C PRO A 106 2.66 -26.40 -7.58
N LEU A 107 3.28 -26.83 -8.68
CA LEU A 107 4.19 -25.98 -9.46
C LEU A 107 3.54 -24.66 -9.90
N ARG A 108 2.27 -24.69 -10.29
CA ARG A 108 1.51 -23.49 -10.67
C ARG A 108 1.45 -22.45 -9.54
N LYS A 109 1.15 -22.89 -8.30
CA LYS A 109 1.14 -22.01 -7.12
C LYS A 109 2.53 -21.46 -6.82
N LYS A 110 3.58 -22.28 -6.94
CA LYS A 110 4.98 -21.84 -6.77
C LYS A 110 5.35 -20.72 -7.73
N VAL A 111 4.95 -20.82 -9.00
CA VAL A 111 5.23 -19.80 -10.02
C VAL A 111 4.54 -18.48 -9.67
N PHE A 112 3.26 -18.51 -9.31
CA PHE A 112 2.52 -17.30 -8.91
C PHE A 112 3.05 -16.66 -7.63
N PHE A 113 3.39 -17.49 -6.65
CA PHE A 113 4.03 -17.04 -5.42
C PHE A 113 5.38 -16.38 -5.71
N GLY A 114 6.22 -17.04 -6.52
CA GLY A 114 7.54 -16.52 -6.90
C GLY A 114 7.45 -15.21 -7.68
N ALA A 115 6.51 -15.08 -8.61
CA ALA A 115 6.26 -13.85 -9.35
C ALA A 115 5.84 -12.69 -8.42
N SER A 116 4.94 -12.97 -7.47
CA SER A 116 4.48 -11.97 -6.49
C SER A 116 5.63 -11.53 -5.57
N LEU A 117 6.41 -12.49 -5.10
CA LEU A 117 7.56 -12.25 -4.25
C LEU A 117 8.65 -11.45 -5.00
N TYR A 118 8.85 -11.72 -6.29
CA TYR A 118 9.76 -10.96 -7.15
C TYR A 118 9.38 -9.48 -7.25
N VAL A 119 8.08 -9.18 -7.43
CA VAL A 119 7.59 -7.79 -7.45
C VAL A 119 7.87 -7.10 -6.11
N ALA A 120 7.57 -7.75 -4.98
CA ALA A 120 7.85 -7.20 -3.66
C ALA A 120 9.36 -6.95 -3.44
N PHE A 121 10.23 -7.85 -3.92
CA PHE A 121 11.68 -7.66 -3.85
C PHE A 121 12.15 -6.48 -4.71
N ILE A 122 11.60 -6.30 -5.92
CA ILE A 122 11.92 -5.12 -6.76
C ILE A 122 11.53 -3.83 -6.02
N GLN A 123 10.33 -3.78 -5.43
CA GLN A 123 9.87 -2.60 -4.69
C GLN A 123 10.81 -2.28 -3.52
N ILE A 124 11.12 -3.28 -2.69
CA ILE A 124 12.04 -3.13 -1.55
C ILE A 124 13.43 -2.70 -2.01
N ALA A 125 13.99 -3.35 -3.05
CA ALA A 125 15.29 -2.99 -3.59
C ALA A 125 15.32 -1.56 -4.14
N SER A 126 14.26 -1.13 -4.84
CA SER A 126 14.14 0.23 -5.36
C SER A 126 14.09 1.27 -4.24
N LEU A 127 13.34 0.99 -3.17
CA LEU A 127 13.30 1.86 -1.98
C LEU A 127 14.66 1.92 -1.26
N ILE A 128 15.40 0.81 -1.20
CA ILE A 128 16.75 0.79 -0.62
C ILE A 128 17.71 1.64 -1.48
N VAL A 129 17.70 1.45 -2.80
CA VAL A 129 18.53 2.26 -3.73
C VAL A 129 18.19 3.74 -3.60
N LEU A 130 16.90 4.08 -3.53
CA LEU A 130 16.46 5.45 -3.31
C LEU A 130 16.92 5.98 -1.95
N SER A 131 16.88 5.16 -0.89
CA SER A 131 17.36 5.53 0.45
C SER A 131 18.87 5.77 0.46
N ILE A 132 19.66 4.93 -0.22
CA ILE A 132 21.11 5.12 -0.36
C ILE A 132 21.41 6.40 -1.15
N GLY A 133 20.68 6.64 -2.25
CA GLY A 133 20.83 7.84 -3.06
C GLY A 133 20.37 9.11 -2.36
N ALA A 134 19.35 9.03 -1.50
CA ALA A 134 18.95 10.11 -0.61
C ALA A 134 20.03 10.37 0.45
N TYR A 135 20.53 9.30 1.08
CA TYR A 135 21.55 9.36 2.13
C TYR A 135 22.86 9.96 1.63
N SER A 136 23.31 9.61 0.42
CA SER A 136 24.55 10.16 -0.15
C SER A 136 24.46 11.64 -0.49
N ARG A 137 23.25 12.20 -0.57
CA ARG A 137 22.99 13.64 -0.72
C ARG A 137 22.88 14.38 0.61
N VAL A 138 22.89 13.65 1.73
CA VAL A 138 22.86 14.26 3.06
C VAL A 138 24.25 14.82 3.38
N ASP A 139 24.48 16.08 3.03
CA ASP A 139 25.52 16.87 3.68
C ASP A 139 25.02 17.24 5.09
N LEU A 140 25.16 16.29 6.04
CA LEU A 140 24.67 16.34 7.42
C LEU A 140 25.15 17.55 8.26
N GLY A 141 26.00 18.43 7.74
CA GLY A 141 26.59 19.50 8.54
C GLY A 141 27.15 20.70 7.78
N LYS A 142 26.63 21.03 6.58
CA LYS A 142 27.09 22.23 5.85
C LYS A 142 25.99 23.07 5.20
N GLY A 143 24.73 22.67 5.36
CA GLY A 143 23.61 23.44 4.84
C GLY A 143 23.24 24.58 5.78
N ASN A 144 23.68 25.80 5.47
CA ASN A 144 23.15 27.07 6.02
C ASN A 144 21.66 27.24 5.65
N SER A 145 20.82 26.33 6.11
CA SER A 145 19.37 26.40 5.95
C SER A 145 18.82 27.31 7.02
N SER A 146 18.04 28.33 6.60
CA SER A 146 17.34 29.23 7.52
C SER A 146 16.47 28.43 8.49
N LYS A 147 16.36 28.89 9.75
CA LYS A 147 15.50 28.28 10.79
C LYS A 147 14.05 28.08 10.31
N ILE A 148 13.58 28.95 9.41
CA ILE A 148 12.25 28.86 8.79
C ILE A 148 12.14 27.63 7.87
N VAL A 149 13.18 27.36 7.06
CA VAL A 149 13.20 26.19 6.17
C VAL A 149 13.15 24.91 7.00
N ARG A 150 13.93 24.84 8.08
CA ARG A 150 13.94 23.68 8.98
C ARG A 150 12.58 23.45 9.66
N ALA A 151 11.95 24.52 10.16
CA ALA A 151 10.60 24.43 10.72
C ALA A 151 9.57 23.94 9.68
N SER A 152 9.67 24.41 8.43
CA SER A 152 8.80 23.98 7.33
C SER A 152 9.03 22.52 6.93
N GLN A 153 10.27 22.03 6.98
CA GLN A 153 10.61 20.63 6.73
C GLN A 153 10.01 19.71 7.80
N ILE A 154 10.16 20.08 9.08
CA ILE A 154 9.55 19.35 10.21
C ILE A 154 8.03 19.28 10.04
N LEU A 155 7.40 20.42 9.77
CA LEU A 155 5.96 20.48 9.59
C LEU A 155 5.48 19.67 8.38
N SER A 156 6.21 19.73 7.26
CA SER A 156 5.91 18.96 6.05
C SER A 156 5.98 17.46 6.28
N LEU A 157 6.96 16.99 7.05
CA LEU A 157 7.05 15.57 7.41
C LEU A 157 5.89 15.16 8.33
N SER A 158 5.57 15.97 9.34
CA SER A 158 4.41 15.69 10.21
C SER A 158 3.14 15.55 9.38
N PHE A 159 2.92 16.44 8.40
CA PHE A 159 1.80 16.34 7.47
C PHE A 159 1.86 15.09 6.60
N TYR A 160 3.02 14.72 6.07
CA TYR A 160 3.19 13.50 5.28
C TYR A 160 2.80 12.23 6.05
N VAL A 161 3.11 12.16 7.35
CA VAL A 161 2.72 11.01 8.18
C VAL A 161 1.24 11.05 8.58
N VAL A 162 0.67 12.24 8.83
CA VAL A 162 -0.75 12.41 9.20
C VAL A 162 -1.69 12.19 8.00
N PHE A 163 -1.26 12.59 6.80
CA PHE A 163 -1.97 12.43 5.53
C PHE A 163 -1.25 11.40 4.67
N PRO A 164 -1.36 10.11 5.02
CA PRO A 164 -0.64 9.05 4.36
C PRO A 164 -1.00 8.94 2.88
N ASP A 165 0.00 9.07 2.01
CA ASP A 165 -0.11 8.68 0.61
C ASP A 165 0.01 7.15 0.46
N ALA A 166 0.04 6.66 -0.78
CA ALA A 166 0.10 5.24 -1.14
C ALA A 166 1.17 4.44 -0.36
N SER A 167 2.34 5.04 -0.12
CA SER A 167 3.46 4.42 0.60
C SER A 167 3.15 4.11 2.07
N LEU A 168 2.55 5.06 2.80
CA LEU A 168 2.21 4.89 4.21
C LEU A 168 0.89 4.10 4.36
N HIS A 169 0.08 4.10 3.31
CA HIS A 169 -1.10 3.25 3.20
C HIS A 169 -0.74 1.76 3.28
N ASP A 170 0.42 1.33 2.75
CA ASP A 170 0.89 -0.05 2.91
C ASP A 170 1.18 -0.40 4.37
N PHE A 171 1.86 0.47 5.11
CA PHE A 171 2.10 0.29 6.54
C PHE A 171 0.78 0.21 7.32
N ALA A 172 -0.14 1.13 7.03
CA ALA A 172 -1.46 1.14 7.62
C ALA A 172 -2.29 -0.13 7.30
N ARG A 173 -2.31 -0.57 6.03
CA ARG A 173 -2.95 -1.81 5.58
C ARG A 173 -2.35 -3.01 6.31
N ALA A 174 -1.03 -3.09 6.45
CA ALA A 174 -0.36 -4.16 7.18
C ALA A 174 -0.80 -4.23 8.65
N LEU A 175 -0.94 -3.10 9.33
CA LEU A 175 -1.41 -3.05 10.72
C LEU A 175 -2.90 -3.41 10.85
N ARG A 176 -3.74 -2.88 9.94
CA ARG A 176 -5.18 -3.15 9.86
C ARG A 176 -5.45 -4.63 9.67
N TYR A 177 -4.80 -5.22 8.67
CA TYR A 177 -5.06 -6.59 8.20
C TYR A 177 -4.20 -7.67 8.88
N TYR A 178 -3.38 -7.31 9.88
CA TYR A 178 -2.59 -8.30 10.60
C TYR A 178 -3.50 -9.37 11.26
N PRO A 179 -3.44 -10.65 10.87
CA PRO A 179 -4.44 -11.63 11.24
C PRO A 179 -4.34 -12.01 12.73
N ARG A 180 -5.50 -12.28 13.37
CA ARG A 180 -5.55 -12.89 14.71
C ARG A 180 -5.45 -14.40 14.58
N SER A 181 -4.64 -15.03 15.44
CA SER A 181 -4.65 -16.49 15.57
C SER A 181 -5.93 -17.01 16.23
N LYS A 182 -6.60 -16.18 17.06
CA LYS A 182 -7.91 -16.49 17.65
C LYS A 182 -8.98 -16.18 16.61
N GLY A 183 -9.59 -17.21 16.01
CA GLY A 183 -10.62 -17.08 14.97
C GLY A 183 -10.22 -17.59 13.58
N ALA A 184 -9.02 -18.15 13.43
CA ALA A 184 -8.63 -18.86 12.21
C ALA A 184 -9.33 -20.22 12.12
N GLN A 185 -9.85 -20.56 10.95
CA GLN A 185 -10.42 -21.88 10.68
C GLN A 185 -9.34 -22.88 10.26
N PRO A 186 -9.54 -24.19 10.47
CA PRO A 186 -8.66 -25.22 9.92
C PRO A 186 -8.64 -25.11 8.39
N GLY A 187 -7.48 -24.75 7.81
CA GLY A 187 -7.36 -24.47 6.38
C GLY A 187 -6.80 -23.07 6.07
N ASP A 188 -6.94 -22.12 7.00
CA ASP A 188 -6.49 -20.75 6.78
C ASP A 188 -4.95 -20.65 6.77
N PRO A 189 -4.32 -20.04 5.74
CA PRO A 189 -2.87 -19.87 5.66
C PRO A 189 -2.37 -18.71 6.55
N VAL A 190 -2.72 -18.72 7.85
CA VAL A 190 -2.46 -17.64 8.82
C VAL A 190 -0.98 -17.23 8.87
N LYS A 191 -0.07 -18.21 8.81
CA LYS A 191 1.38 -17.94 8.83
C LYS A 191 1.81 -17.08 7.64
N LEU A 192 1.28 -17.39 6.46
CA LEU A 192 1.63 -16.68 5.24
C LEU A 192 0.96 -15.31 5.17
N MET A 193 -0.26 -15.20 5.69
CA MET A 193 -0.93 -13.91 5.87
C MET A 193 -0.13 -12.99 6.79
N LYS A 194 0.40 -13.51 7.91
CA LYS A 194 1.30 -12.74 8.79
C LYS A 194 2.56 -12.32 8.07
N LEU A 195 3.19 -13.22 7.31
CA LEU A 195 4.38 -12.91 6.53
C LEU A 195 4.10 -11.80 5.50
N ALA A 196 3.00 -11.90 4.76
CA ALA A 196 2.58 -10.90 3.79
C ALA A 196 2.34 -9.53 4.45
N CYS A 197 1.66 -9.50 5.59
CA CYS A 197 1.46 -8.27 6.35
C CYS A 197 2.80 -7.69 6.85
N LEU A 198 3.74 -8.54 7.29
CA LEU A 198 5.06 -8.09 7.73
C LEU A 198 5.89 -7.50 6.58
N LEU A 199 5.91 -8.17 5.42
CA LEU A 199 6.61 -7.68 4.23
C LEU A 199 6.02 -6.35 3.74
N ARG A 200 4.70 -6.24 3.68
CA ARG A 200 4.00 -5.00 3.36
C ARG A 200 4.29 -3.89 4.37
N GLY A 201 4.27 -4.21 5.67
CA GLY A 201 4.60 -3.26 6.72
C GLY A 201 6.04 -2.77 6.62
N PHE A 202 6.97 -3.68 6.29
CA PHE A 202 8.38 -3.35 6.06
C PHE A 202 8.57 -2.47 4.82
N GLN A 203 7.88 -2.75 3.72
CA GLN A 203 7.86 -1.89 2.53
C GLN A 203 7.38 -0.47 2.89
N GLY A 204 6.26 -0.35 3.60
CA GLY A 204 5.74 0.95 4.02
C GLY A 204 6.72 1.72 4.92
N LEU A 205 7.37 1.05 5.88
CA LEU A 205 8.43 1.65 6.70
C LEU A 205 9.65 2.08 5.88
N LEU A 206 10.08 1.25 4.94
CA LEU A 206 11.18 1.57 4.02
C LEU A 206 10.85 2.71 3.07
N ALA A 207 9.59 3.03 2.82
CA ALA A 207 9.21 4.21 2.04
C ALA A 207 9.23 5.51 2.86
N VAL A 208 9.06 5.40 4.19
CA VAL A 208 9.15 6.55 5.11
C VAL A 208 10.59 7.03 5.26
N VAL A 209 11.56 6.12 5.30
CA VAL A 209 12.99 6.45 5.43
C VAL A 209 13.51 7.37 4.31
N PRO A 210 13.34 7.08 3.00
CA PRO A 210 13.78 7.96 1.94
C PRO A 210 12.96 9.25 1.91
N ALA A 211 11.65 9.21 2.18
CA ALA A 211 10.85 10.43 2.31
C ALA A 211 11.42 11.37 3.40
N TRP A 212 11.76 10.79 4.55
CA TRP A 212 12.40 11.50 5.66
C TRP A 212 13.75 12.08 5.27
N LEU A 213 14.65 11.27 4.72
CA LEU A 213 15.98 11.71 4.27
C LEU A 213 15.87 12.82 3.21
N LEU A 214 14.93 12.70 2.27
CA LEU A 214 14.77 13.65 1.17
C LEU A 214 14.19 14.97 1.65
N ILE A 215 13.24 14.97 2.57
CA ILE A 215 12.74 16.21 3.20
C ILE A 215 13.86 16.92 3.96
N MET A 216 14.67 16.17 4.73
CA MET A 216 15.76 16.74 5.53
C MET A 216 16.88 17.32 4.66
N THR A 217 17.16 16.71 3.50
CA THR A 217 18.28 17.10 2.63
C THR A 217 17.93 18.07 1.53
N ALA A 218 16.64 18.24 1.23
CA ALA A 218 16.25 19.04 0.09
C ALA A 218 16.61 20.53 0.29
N GLN A 219 17.46 21.02 -0.61
CA GLN A 219 17.76 22.44 -0.76
C GLN A 219 16.69 23.16 -1.58
N SER A 220 15.90 22.42 -2.38
CA SER A 220 14.84 22.94 -3.24
C SER A 220 13.56 22.11 -3.11
N VAL A 221 12.41 22.78 -3.25
CA VAL A 221 11.08 22.14 -3.24
C VAL A 221 10.95 21.13 -4.37
N ASP A 222 11.54 21.41 -5.54
CA ASP A 222 11.49 20.52 -6.71
C ASP A 222 12.10 19.14 -6.41
N SER A 223 13.20 19.11 -5.65
CA SER A 223 13.85 17.86 -5.26
C SER A 223 12.97 17.01 -4.33
N VAL A 224 12.21 17.67 -3.45
CA VAL A 224 11.23 17.02 -2.56
C VAL A 224 10.09 16.42 -3.37
N LEU A 225 9.52 17.21 -4.29
CA LEU A 225 8.40 16.78 -5.14
C LEU A 225 8.79 15.59 -6.02
N LEU A 226 9.96 15.67 -6.66
CA LEU A 226 10.51 14.60 -7.49
C LEU A 226 10.69 13.30 -6.70
N SER A 227 11.18 13.42 -5.48
CA SER A 227 11.39 12.30 -4.56
C SER A 227 10.09 11.64 -4.14
N PHE A 228 9.07 12.42 -3.76
CA PHE A 228 7.76 11.89 -3.45
C PHE A 228 7.10 11.22 -4.65
N ALA A 229 7.23 11.81 -5.84
CA ALA A 229 6.75 11.20 -7.06
C ALA A 229 7.43 9.84 -7.30
N ALA A 230 8.75 9.74 -7.12
CA ALA A 230 9.48 8.48 -7.24
C ALA A 230 9.03 7.44 -6.21
N ILE A 231 8.90 7.83 -4.94
CA ILE A 231 8.40 6.94 -3.86
C ILE A 231 7.00 6.43 -4.20
N ASN A 232 6.10 7.33 -4.62
CA ASN A 232 4.72 6.99 -4.98
C ASN A 232 4.65 6.05 -6.18
N VAL A 233 5.50 6.25 -7.20
CA VAL A 233 5.60 5.34 -8.34
C VAL A 233 6.06 3.95 -7.88
N ILE A 234 7.12 3.87 -7.07
CA ILE A 234 7.64 2.59 -6.56
C ILE A 234 6.59 1.88 -5.70
N SER A 235 5.89 2.61 -4.82
CA SER A 235 4.84 2.06 -3.96
C SER A 235 3.63 1.54 -4.73
N LYS A 236 3.38 2.00 -5.97
CA LYS A 236 2.28 1.53 -6.82
C LYS A 236 2.66 0.39 -7.77
N PHE A 237 3.91 -0.08 -7.76
CA PHE A 237 4.36 -1.13 -8.69
C PHE A 237 3.60 -2.45 -8.55
N ASP A 238 3.22 -2.87 -7.35
CA ASP A 238 2.45 -4.08 -7.13
C ASP A 238 1.00 -3.95 -7.63
N GLU A 239 0.35 -2.83 -7.35
CA GLU A 239 -0.99 -2.52 -7.90
C GLU A 239 -0.95 -2.47 -9.44
N ALA A 240 0.09 -1.85 -10.02
CA ALA A 240 0.29 -1.81 -11.46
C ALA A 240 0.56 -3.20 -12.06
N ALA A 241 1.44 -4.00 -11.44
CA ALA A 241 1.72 -5.37 -11.89
C ALA A 241 0.47 -6.25 -11.86
N PHE A 242 -0.34 -6.10 -10.81
CA PHE A 242 -1.61 -6.82 -10.67
C PHE A 242 -2.64 -6.34 -11.70
N ALA A 243 -2.73 -5.04 -11.96
CA ALA A 243 -3.59 -4.47 -13.00
C ALA A 243 -3.21 -4.98 -14.41
N ILE A 244 -1.91 -5.06 -14.72
CA ILE A 244 -1.42 -5.63 -15.99
C ILE A 244 -1.75 -7.13 -16.07
N ALA A 245 -1.64 -7.88 -14.97
CA ALA A 245 -2.05 -9.27 -14.94
C ALA A 245 -3.58 -9.43 -15.18
N ARG A 246 -4.39 -8.52 -14.63
CA ARG A 246 -5.85 -8.49 -14.81
C ARG A 246 -6.29 -8.26 -16.25
N THR A 247 -5.59 -7.40 -17.01
CA THR A 247 -5.92 -7.19 -18.43
C THR A 247 -5.65 -8.44 -19.27
N GLY A 248 -4.88 -9.40 -18.75
CA GLY A 248 -4.47 -10.60 -19.46
C GLY A 248 -3.25 -10.40 -20.36
N ALA A 249 -2.55 -9.26 -20.26
CA ALA A 249 -1.34 -8.99 -21.03
C ALA A 249 -0.21 -9.99 -20.76
N ILE A 250 -0.16 -10.55 -19.54
CA ILE A 250 0.81 -11.59 -19.14
C ILE A 250 0.35 -12.99 -19.60
N GLY A 251 -0.94 -13.15 -19.93
CA GLY A 251 -1.54 -14.38 -20.42
C GLY A 251 -2.86 -14.73 -19.70
N PRO A 252 -3.69 -15.61 -20.30
CA PRO A 252 -5.01 -15.96 -19.78
C PRO A 252 -4.96 -16.67 -18.42
N ILE A 253 -3.88 -17.42 -18.15
CA ILE A 253 -3.71 -18.14 -16.89
C ILE A 253 -3.54 -17.18 -15.70
N TYR A 254 -2.83 -16.06 -15.90
CA TYR A 254 -2.67 -15.02 -14.88
C TYR A 254 -3.96 -14.22 -14.69
N LYS A 255 -4.66 -13.91 -15.79
CA LYS A 255 -5.95 -13.23 -15.74
C LYS A 255 -6.95 -13.99 -14.88
N HIS A 256 -7.12 -15.29 -15.13
CA HIS A 256 -8.03 -16.11 -14.33
C HIS A 256 -7.62 -16.23 -12.87
N GLU A 257 -6.31 -16.24 -12.58
CA GLU A 257 -5.83 -16.27 -11.20
C GLU A 257 -6.11 -14.95 -10.47
N VAL A 258 -5.94 -13.82 -11.15
CA VAL A 258 -6.30 -12.50 -10.62
C VAL A 258 -7.80 -12.39 -10.37
N GLU A 259 -8.64 -12.79 -11.33
CA GLU A 259 -10.10 -12.82 -11.16
C GLU A 259 -10.52 -13.72 -9.99
N ARG A 260 -9.84 -14.87 -9.82
CA ARG A 260 -10.04 -15.76 -8.67
C ARG A 260 -9.70 -15.05 -7.36
N ILE A 261 -8.57 -14.33 -7.28
CA ILE A 261 -8.17 -13.59 -6.09
C ILE A 261 -9.17 -12.48 -5.75
N GLU A 262 -9.56 -11.67 -6.74
CA GLU A 262 -10.53 -10.58 -6.56
C GLU A 262 -11.92 -11.09 -6.15
N SER A 263 -12.31 -12.29 -6.59
CA SER A 263 -13.58 -12.92 -6.20
C SER A 263 -13.54 -13.66 -4.86
N THR A 264 -12.35 -13.86 -4.27
CA THR A 264 -12.20 -14.58 -3.00
C THR A 264 -12.50 -13.64 -1.83
N ASP A 265 -13.36 -14.09 -0.90
CA ASP A 265 -13.63 -13.39 0.35
C ASP A 265 -12.44 -13.51 1.32
N VAL A 266 -12.15 -12.44 2.07
CA VAL A 266 -11.15 -12.52 3.14
C VAL A 266 -11.67 -13.39 4.29
N PRO A 267 -10.82 -14.23 4.90
CA PRO A 267 -11.26 -15.08 6.00
C PRO A 267 -11.61 -14.25 7.23
N LEU A 268 -12.53 -14.77 8.04
CA LEU A 268 -13.03 -14.08 9.24
C LEU A 268 -11.93 -13.67 10.24
N CYS A 269 -10.75 -14.31 10.18
CA CYS A 269 -9.60 -13.96 11.00
C CYS A 269 -8.97 -12.58 10.70
N PHE A 270 -9.35 -11.94 9.59
CA PHE A 270 -9.02 -10.54 9.28
C PHE A 270 -9.97 -9.54 9.94
N TYR A 271 -11.22 -9.94 10.18
CA TYR A 271 -12.23 -9.02 10.69
C TYR A 271 -11.95 -8.65 12.15
N ARG A 272 -11.92 -7.35 12.42
CA ARG A 272 -11.72 -6.78 13.76
C ARG A 272 -12.62 -5.56 13.93
N ASP A 273 -13.30 -5.50 15.08
CA ASP A 273 -14.17 -4.36 15.41
C ASP A 273 -13.36 -3.07 15.68
N ILE A 274 -12.07 -3.20 16.02
CA ILE A 274 -11.20 -2.10 16.47
C ILE A 274 -10.10 -1.80 15.44
N ILE A 275 -10.47 -1.66 14.17
CA ILE A 275 -9.54 -1.37 13.08
C ILE A 275 -8.99 0.07 13.16
N HIS A 276 -9.89 1.03 13.34
CA HIS A 276 -9.58 2.47 13.31
C HIS A 276 -8.60 2.87 14.43
N ILE A 277 -8.78 2.37 15.65
CA ILE A 277 -7.87 2.71 16.77
C ILE A 277 -6.45 2.19 16.51
N ARG A 278 -6.29 0.98 15.96
CA ARG A 278 -4.96 0.42 15.68
C ARG A 278 -4.26 1.15 14.55
N TYR A 279 -5.02 1.58 13.54
CA TYR A 279 -4.54 2.45 12.48
C TYR A 279 -3.99 3.76 13.08
N TRP A 280 -4.81 4.49 13.84
CA TRP A 280 -4.39 5.76 14.45
C TRP A 280 -3.25 5.61 15.44
N LEU A 281 -3.22 4.53 16.21
CA LEU A 281 -2.11 4.21 17.11
C LEU A 281 -0.81 3.96 16.33
N GLY A 282 -0.87 3.19 15.25
CA GLY A 282 0.29 2.91 14.41
C GLY A 282 0.85 4.15 13.73
N VAL A 283 -0.03 4.93 13.10
CA VAL A 283 0.33 6.21 12.46
C VAL A 283 0.86 7.20 13.50
N GLY A 284 0.23 7.29 14.68
CA GLY A 284 0.66 8.15 15.77
C GLY A 284 2.03 7.78 16.32
N VAL A 285 2.30 6.49 16.58
CA VAL A 285 3.62 6.01 17.01
C VAL A 285 4.68 6.33 15.96
N LEU A 286 4.38 6.10 14.68
CA LEU A 286 5.30 6.40 13.58
C LEU A 286 5.57 7.92 13.46
N ASN A 287 4.54 8.76 13.64
CA ASN A 287 4.69 10.21 13.64
C ASN A 287 5.56 10.69 14.80
N ILE A 288 5.32 10.19 16.03
CA ILE A 288 6.12 10.52 17.20
C ILE A 288 7.58 10.10 17.00
N ALA A 289 7.81 8.89 16.46
CA ALA A 289 9.16 8.39 16.22
C ALA A 289 9.92 9.24 15.19
N THR A 290 9.26 9.57 14.06
CA THR A 290 9.87 10.37 13.00
C THR A 290 10.08 11.83 13.39
N PHE A 291 9.09 12.45 14.06
CA PHE A 291 9.21 13.80 14.61
C PHE A 291 10.29 13.88 15.68
N GLY A 292 10.33 12.93 16.62
CA GLY A 292 11.36 12.86 17.65
C GLY A 292 12.76 12.72 17.06
N ALA A 293 12.93 11.88 16.03
CA ALA A 293 14.20 11.73 15.33
C ALA A 293 14.64 13.05 14.67
N MET A 294 13.71 13.84 14.10
CA MET A 294 14.05 15.16 13.54
C MET A 294 14.46 16.16 14.63
N VAL A 295 13.73 16.22 15.75
CA VAL A 295 14.06 17.14 16.84
C VAL A 295 15.45 16.83 17.41
N VAL A 296 15.77 15.55 17.57
CA VAL A 296 17.11 15.11 18.01
C VAL A 296 18.16 15.50 16.97
N ALA A 297 17.92 15.23 15.68
CA ALA A 297 18.85 15.63 14.61
C ALA A 297 19.08 17.15 14.58
N TRP A 298 18.03 17.93 14.83
CA TRP A 298 18.12 19.39 14.92
C TRP A 298 18.89 19.85 16.17
N ALA A 299 18.64 19.25 17.33
CA ALA A 299 19.32 19.61 18.58
C ALA A 299 20.82 19.26 18.60
N ILE A 300 21.25 18.31 17.78
CA ILE A 300 22.66 17.92 17.65
C ILE A 300 23.46 18.90 16.78
N ASP A 301 22.81 19.75 15.99
CA ASP A 301 23.47 20.69 15.08
C ASP A 301 24.26 21.77 15.86
N PRO A 302 25.60 21.70 15.91
CA PRO A 302 26.41 22.49 16.84
C PRO A 302 26.62 23.95 16.39
N ASP A 303 26.22 24.30 15.18
CA ASP A 303 26.46 25.62 14.56
C ASP A 303 25.55 26.75 15.11
N ASP A 304 24.61 26.45 16.03
CA ASP A 304 23.74 27.47 16.66
C ASP A 304 24.40 28.13 17.90
N ASN A 305 25.68 27.86 18.20
CA ASN A 305 26.41 28.43 19.35
C ASN A 305 27.09 29.80 19.09
N ASP A 306 26.99 30.36 17.88
CA ASP A 306 27.52 31.69 17.56
C ASP A 306 26.42 32.78 17.63
N PHE A 307 25.74 32.88 18.78
CA PHE A 307 24.90 34.03 19.16
C PHE A 307 25.56 34.83 20.29
#